data_AF-W4LVC4-F1
#
_entry.id   AF-W4LVC4-F1
#
_cell.length_a   1.000
_cell.length_b   1.000
_cell.length_c   1.000
_cell.angle_alpha   90.00
_cell.angle_beta   90.00
_cell.angle_gamma   90.00
#
_symmetry.space_group_name_H-M   'P 1'
#
loop_
_entity.id
_entity.type
_entity.pdbx_description
1 polymer ?
#
loop_
_entity_poly.entity_id
_entity_poly.type
_entity_poly.pdbx_seq_one_letter_code
_entity_poly.pdbx_strand_id
1 'polypeptide(L)'
;MRFLRHEFKLAHQQLPSLAVVDTLALSQAWYRFPHNSLQAIAESFGLSNAVRHRALADVLTTWQIWQRFMAERDINGPLTLTHVMHPHDRRSAAELELLTTTMHTALDTRQRLFLRYKASNAEETQRTVLPLELQYERGHAYLRAYCHMRQDERHFRLDRIVELELSRDDPVPSD
;
A
#
# COMPACT_ATOMS: atom_id res chain seq x y z
N MET A 1 12.19 -3.27 -7.90
CA MET A 1 13.17 -3.73 -6.87
C MET A 1 13.99 -4.97 -7.23
N ARG A 2 13.61 -5.82 -8.20
CA ARG A 2 14.36 -7.07 -8.52
C ARG A 2 15.84 -6.84 -8.86
N PHE A 3 16.13 -5.82 -9.65
CA PHE A 3 17.50 -5.40 -9.98
C PHE A 3 18.32 -5.07 -8.73
N LEU A 4 17.84 -4.13 -7.89
CA LEU A 4 18.55 -3.76 -6.66
C LEU A 4 18.79 -4.94 -5.72
N ARG A 5 17.80 -5.83 -5.54
CA ARG A 5 18.00 -7.04 -4.73
C ARG A 5 19.09 -7.96 -5.30
N HIS A 6 19.17 -8.06 -6.62
CA HIS A 6 20.22 -8.83 -7.29
C HIS A 6 21.60 -8.20 -7.07
N GLU A 7 21.74 -6.90 -7.29
CA GLU A 7 23.01 -6.18 -7.12
C GLU A 7 23.51 -6.22 -5.66
N PHE A 8 22.63 -6.06 -4.68
CA PHE A 8 22.99 -6.20 -3.26
C PHE A 8 23.47 -7.62 -2.94
N LYS A 9 22.80 -8.64 -3.50
CA LYS A 9 23.22 -10.03 -3.33
C LYS A 9 24.61 -10.28 -3.93
N LEU A 10 24.91 -9.69 -5.10
CA LEU A 10 26.25 -9.75 -5.70
C LEU A 10 27.30 -9.06 -4.83
N ALA A 11 26.94 -7.95 -4.18
CA ALA A 11 27.80 -7.24 -3.23
C ALA A 11 27.90 -7.91 -1.84
N HIS A 12 27.33 -9.10 -1.65
CA HIS A 12 27.24 -9.79 -0.34
C HIS A 12 26.55 -8.95 0.75
N GLN A 13 25.64 -8.07 0.36
CA GLN A 13 24.86 -7.23 1.25
C GLN A 13 23.36 -7.60 1.19
N GLN A 14 22.63 -7.29 2.24
CA GLN A 14 21.17 -7.34 2.22
C GLN A 14 20.62 -5.96 1.88
N LEU A 15 19.67 -5.91 0.96
CA LEU A 15 18.92 -4.69 0.69
C LEU A 15 18.16 -4.31 1.98
N PRO A 16 18.35 -3.10 2.52
CA PRO A 16 17.64 -2.68 3.73
C PRO A 16 16.13 -2.67 3.50
N SER A 17 15.37 -2.79 4.58
CA SER A 17 13.91 -2.59 4.53
C SER A 17 13.64 -1.12 4.21
N LEU A 18 13.12 -0.85 3.02
CA LEU A 18 12.80 0.48 2.54
C LEU A 18 11.32 0.54 2.20
N ALA A 19 10.65 1.61 2.63
CA ALA A 19 9.36 1.98 2.08
C ALA A 19 9.56 2.39 0.60
N VAL A 20 8.95 1.64 -0.31
CA VAL A 20 9.05 1.89 -1.75
C VAL A 20 7.69 2.36 -2.24
N VAL A 21 7.65 3.57 -2.78
CA VAL A 21 6.49 4.11 -3.47
C VAL A 21 6.60 3.76 -4.95
N ASP A 22 5.51 3.21 -5.49
CA ASP A 22 5.38 2.93 -6.91
C ASP A 22 4.61 4.06 -7.60
N THR A 23 5.30 4.92 -8.36
CA THR A 23 4.69 6.02 -9.10
C THR A 23 3.70 5.55 -10.16
N LEU A 24 3.85 4.33 -10.68
CA LEU A 24 2.87 3.74 -11.58
C LEU A 24 1.57 3.40 -10.86
N ALA A 25 1.65 2.87 -9.64
CA ALA A 25 0.47 2.60 -8.83
C ALA A 25 -0.28 3.90 -8.50
N LEU A 26 0.45 4.99 -8.18
CA LEU A 26 -0.15 6.32 -7.99
C LEU A 26 -0.88 6.77 -9.26
N SER A 27 -0.20 6.70 -10.42
CA SER A 27 -0.77 7.04 -11.73
C SER A 27 -2.07 6.29 -11.99
N GLN A 28 -2.08 4.97 -11.81
CA GLN A 28 -3.23 4.10 -12.07
C GLN A 28 -4.40 4.34 -11.11
N ALA A 29 -4.12 4.73 -9.88
CA ALA A 29 -5.14 4.94 -8.87
C ALA A 29 -5.75 6.34 -8.91
N TRP A 30 -4.92 7.35 -9.21
CA TRP A 30 -5.26 8.75 -9.04
C TRP A 30 -5.64 9.45 -10.33
N TYR A 31 -5.20 8.93 -11.47
CA TYR A 31 -5.37 9.55 -12.77
C TYR A 31 -5.94 8.56 -13.79
N ARG A 32 -6.32 9.10 -14.95
CA ARG A 32 -6.76 8.34 -16.12
C ARG A 32 -5.95 8.81 -17.32
N PHE A 33 -4.79 8.20 -17.53
CA PHE A 33 -3.98 8.45 -18.72
C PHE A 33 -4.35 7.52 -19.87
N PRO A 34 -4.13 7.92 -21.14
CA PRO A 34 -4.34 7.04 -22.29
C PRO A 34 -3.47 5.78 -22.25
N HIS A 35 -2.23 5.92 -21.75
CA HIS A 35 -1.27 4.84 -21.56
C HIS A 35 -0.48 5.07 -20.27
N ASN A 36 -0.03 3.98 -19.65
CA ASN A 36 0.71 4.01 -18.38
C ASN A 36 2.24 3.99 -18.58
N SER A 37 2.75 4.42 -19.74
CA SER A 37 4.19 4.56 -19.95
C SER A 37 4.68 5.87 -19.33
N LEU A 38 5.92 5.89 -18.86
CA LEU A 38 6.54 7.08 -18.29
C LEU A 38 6.44 8.28 -19.24
N GLN A 39 6.67 8.05 -20.53
CA GLN A 39 6.57 9.07 -21.57
C GLN A 39 5.14 9.60 -21.74
N ALA A 40 4.13 8.72 -21.81
CA ALA A 40 2.74 9.17 -21.99
C ALA A 40 2.25 9.99 -20.79
N ILE A 41 2.65 9.59 -19.58
CA ILE A 41 2.35 10.35 -18.36
C ILE A 41 3.08 11.71 -18.40
N ALA A 42 4.36 11.75 -18.76
CA ALA A 42 5.12 13.00 -18.86
C ALA A 42 4.51 13.97 -19.89
N GLU A 43 4.16 13.47 -21.07
CA GLU A 43 3.51 14.25 -22.14
C GLU A 43 2.18 14.84 -21.68
N SER A 44 1.37 14.07 -20.93
CA SER A 44 0.09 14.55 -20.39
C SER A 44 0.24 15.72 -19.40
N PHE A 45 1.40 15.84 -18.76
CA PHE A 45 1.75 16.95 -17.88
C PHE A 45 2.56 18.06 -18.59
N GLY A 46 2.76 17.96 -19.91
CA GLY A 46 3.57 18.92 -20.67
C GLY A 46 5.07 18.89 -20.31
N LEU A 47 5.56 17.80 -19.72
CA LEU A 47 6.96 17.65 -19.35
C LEU A 47 7.79 17.26 -20.57
N SER A 48 8.73 18.12 -20.97
CA SER A 48 9.64 17.87 -22.10
C SER A 48 11.01 17.41 -21.60
N ASN A 49 11.46 16.23 -22.02
CA ASN A 49 12.77 15.69 -21.65
C ASN A 49 13.84 16.12 -22.67
N ALA A 50 14.72 17.05 -22.29
CA ALA A 50 15.77 17.57 -23.18
C ALA A 50 17.06 16.72 -23.24
N VAL A 51 17.15 15.56 -22.54
CA VAL A 51 18.41 14.81 -22.43
C VAL A 51 18.25 13.32 -22.74
N ARG A 52 18.97 12.86 -23.77
CA ARG A 52 19.08 11.45 -24.18
C ARG A 52 20.20 10.72 -23.41
N HIS A 53 20.05 10.58 -22.09
CA HIS A 53 20.85 9.63 -21.29
C HIS A 53 19.88 8.75 -20.50
N ARG A 54 19.47 7.64 -21.14
CA ARG A 54 18.23 6.88 -20.87
C ARG A 54 17.88 6.68 -19.39
N ALA A 55 18.80 6.18 -18.56
CA ALA A 55 18.46 5.84 -17.16
C ALA A 55 18.28 7.06 -16.24
N LEU A 56 19.20 8.04 -16.27
CA LEU A 56 19.07 9.23 -15.42
C LEU A 56 17.91 10.11 -15.87
N ALA A 57 17.70 10.23 -17.18
CA ALA A 57 16.56 10.95 -17.73
C ALA A 57 15.23 10.36 -17.21
N ASP A 58 15.08 9.03 -17.23
CA ASP A 58 13.89 8.35 -16.71
C ASP A 58 13.68 8.62 -15.21
N VAL A 59 14.76 8.63 -14.41
CA VAL A 59 14.70 8.96 -12.98
C VAL A 59 14.23 10.41 -12.76
N LEU A 60 14.80 11.36 -13.51
CA LEU A 60 14.41 12.77 -13.40
C LEU A 60 12.97 13.02 -13.83
N THR A 61 12.50 12.38 -14.90
CA THR A 61 11.09 12.44 -15.31
C THR A 61 10.17 11.83 -14.28
N THR A 62 10.54 10.69 -13.72
CA THR A 62 9.78 10.04 -12.64
C THR A 62 9.68 10.98 -11.44
N TRP A 63 10.75 11.67 -11.08
CA TRP A 63 10.76 12.67 -10.01
C TRP A 63 9.85 13.88 -10.31
N GLN A 64 9.88 14.41 -11.53
CA GLN A 64 8.99 15.51 -11.94
C GLN A 64 7.51 15.11 -11.89
N ILE A 65 7.18 13.91 -12.36
CA ILE A 65 5.81 13.35 -12.26
C ILE A 65 5.40 13.21 -10.79
N TRP A 66 6.28 12.69 -9.94
CA TRP A 66 6.05 12.60 -8.49
C TRP A 66 5.73 13.97 -7.88
N GLN A 67 6.54 14.99 -8.17
CA GLN A 67 6.30 16.35 -7.68
C GLN A 67 4.92 16.87 -8.12
N ARG A 68 4.50 16.56 -9.36
CA ARG A 68 3.18 16.93 -9.87
C ARG A 68 2.05 16.22 -9.14
N PHE A 69 2.17 14.90 -8.92
CA PHE A 69 1.20 14.12 -8.16
C PHE A 69 1.02 14.64 -6.73
N MET A 70 2.11 14.97 -6.04
CA MET A 70 2.03 15.49 -4.67
C MET A 70 1.38 16.87 -4.64
N ALA A 71 1.77 17.77 -5.54
CA ALA A 71 1.23 19.13 -5.60
C ALA A 71 -0.28 19.19 -5.89
N GLU A 72 -0.79 18.29 -6.74
CA GLU A 72 -2.23 18.26 -7.07
C GLU A 72 -3.07 17.55 -5.99
N ARG A 73 -2.47 16.64 -5.22
CA ARG A 73 -3.17 15.90 -4.16
C ARG A 73 -3.34 16.70 -2.87
N ASP A 74 -2.35 17.53 -2.52
CA ASP A 74 -2.39 18.41 -1.36
C ASP A 74 -3.62 19.35 -1.38
N ILE A 75 -4.09 19.71 -2.58
CA ILE A 75 -5.27 20.56 -2.79
C ILE A 75 -6.58 19.91 -2.29
N ASN A 76 -6.65 18.57 -2.21
CA ASN A 76 -7.87 17.82 -1.91
C ASN A 76 -7.99 17.37 -0.44
N GLY A 77 -7.11 17.86 0.44
CA GLY A 77 -7.09 17.53 1.88
C GLY A 77 -5.79 16.85 2.31
N PRO A 78 -5.63 16.56 3.62
CA PRO A 78 -4.38 16.05 4.17
C PRO A 78 -4.01 14.69 3.54
N LEU A 79 -2.83 14.66 2.92
CA LEU A 79 -2.24 13.44 2.37
C LEU A 79 -1.32 12.81 3.41
N THR A 80 -1.54 11.54 3.73
CA THR A 80 -0.66 10.75 4.63
C THR A 80 0.26 9.85 3.82
N LEU A 81 1.34 9.38 4.44
CA LEU A 81 2.22 8.38 3.82
C LEU A 81 1.44 7.13 3.37
N THR A 82 0.42 6.72 4.13
CA THR A 82 -0.45 5.58 3.81
C THR A 82 -1.18 5.76 2.47
N HIS A 83 -1.66 6.98 2.15
CA HIS A 83 -2.29 7.24 0.85
C HIS A 83 -1.30 7.07 -0.30
N VAL A 84 -0.07 7.52 -0.11
CA VAL A 84 0.99 7.41 -1.13
C VAL A 84 1.41 5.95 -1.32
N MET A 85 1.58 5.22 -0.22
CA MET A 85 1.98 3.82 -0.23
C MET A 85 0.85 2.92 -0.75
N HIS A 86 -0.41 3.31 -0.58
CA HIS A 86 -1.62 2.54 -0.94
C HIS A 86 -2.61 3.42 -1.71
N PRO A 87 -2.29 3.82 -2.95
CA PRO A 87 -3.03 4.87 -3.63
C PRO A 87 -4.44 4.48 -4.08
N HIS A 88 -4.76 3.18 -4.08
CA HIS A 88 -6.10 2.65 -4.32
C HIS A 88 -7.02 2.75 -3.10
N ASP A 89 -6.46 3.01 -1.93
CA ASP A 89 -7.24 3.27 -0.73
C ASP A 89 -7.88 4.66 -0.81
N ARG A 90 -9.19 4.72 -0.55
CA ARG A 90 -9.99 5.93 -0.69
C ARG A 90 -10.47 6.52 0.62
N ARG A 91 -10.02 5.94 1.73
CA ARG A 91 -10.29 6.45 3.06
C ARG A 91 -9.59 7.79 3.27
N SER A 92 -10.20 8.62 4.09
CA SER A 92 -9.62 9.88 4.56
C SER A 92 -8.39 9.61 5.44
N ALA A 93 -7.59 10.67 5.67
CA ALA A 93 -6.45 10.61 6.58
C ALA A 93 -6.82 10.09 7.97
N ALA A 94 -7.92 10.57 8.54
CA ALA A 94 -8.39 10.17 9.87
C ALA A 94 -8.80 8.69 9.92
N GLU A 95 -9.50 8.20 8.89
CA GLU A 95 -9.88 6.78 8.80
C GLU A 95 -8.65 5.87 8.66
N LEU A 96 -7.65 6.28 7.89
CA LEU A 96 -6.39 5.53 7.74
C LEU A 96 -5.56 5.53 9.02
N GLU A 97 -5.51 6.65 9.73
CA GLU A 97 -4.85 6.77 11.03
C GLU A 97 -5.50 5.83 12.05
N LEU A 98 -6.84 5.84 12.15
CA LEU A 98 -7.58 4.93 13.01
C LEU A 98 -7.32 3.46 12.64
N LEU A 99 -7.43 3.09 11.36
CA LEU A 99 -7.15 1.73 10.92
C LEU A 99 -5.72 1.29 11.29
N THR A 100 -4.74 2.12 10.97
CA THR A 100 -3.31 1.80 11.19
C THR A 100 -3.04 1.64 12.68
N THR A 101 -3.60 2.52 13.51
CA THR A 101 -3.49 2.45 14.97
C THR A 101 -4.11 1.17 15.51
N THR A 102 -5.32 0.81 15.07
CA THR A 102 -6.01 -0.42 15.48
C THR A 102 -5.23 -1.67 15.09
N MET A 103 -4.69 -1.73 13.86
CA MET A 103 -3.88 -2.87 13.40
C MET A 103 -2.57 -3.00 14.17
N HIS A 104 -1.83 -1.90 14.36
CA HIS A 104 -0.58 -1.94 15.14
C HIS A 104 -0.84 -2.33 16.59
N THR A 105 -1.89 -1.77 17.21
CA THR A 105 -2.30 -2.17 18.55
C THR A 105 -2.55 -3.67 18.63
N ALA A 106 -3.31 -4.23 17.69
CA ALA A 106 -3.63 -5.66 17.66
C ALA A 106 -2.41 -6.55 17.40
N LEU A 107 -1.46 -6.10 16.58
CA LEU A 107 -0.19 -6.81 16.34
C LEU A 107 0.68 -6.82 17.58
N ASP A 108 0.82 -5.66 18.25
CA ASP A 108 1.66 -5.49 19.42
C ASP A 108 1.11 -6.26 20.63
N THR A 109 -0.22 -6.25 20.81
CA THR A 109 -0.90 -6.94 21.93
C THR A 109 -1.29 -8.38 21.59
N ARG A 110 -1.08 -8.83 20.35
CA ARG A 110 -1.57 -10.11 19.81
C ARG A 110 -3.07 -10.31 20.04
N GLN A 111 -3.84 -9.23 19.98
CA GLN A 111 -5.29 -9.28 20.11
C GLN A 111 -5.94 -9.62 18.77
N ARG A 112 -7.05 -10.35 18.82
CA ARG A 112 -7.84 -10.65 17.62
C ARG A 112 -8.49 -9.38 17.08
N LEU A 113 -8.70 -9.35 15.78
CA LEU A 113 -9.43 -8.32 15.06
C LEU A 113 -10.76 -8.88 14.57
N PHE A 114 -11.82 -8.11 14.75
CA PHE A 114 -13.06 -8.27 14.00
C PHE A 114 -12.94 -7.45 12.70
N LEU A 115 -13.29 -8.05 11.57
CA LEU A 115 -13.29 -7.37 10.27
C LEU A 115 -14.59 -7.64 9.51
N ARG A 116 -15.16 -6.57 8.96
CA ARG A 116 -16.13 -6.66 7.86
C ARG A 116 -15.39 -6.49 6.55
N TYR A 117 -15.34 -7.55 5.76
CA TYR A 117 -14.49 -7.66 4.59
C TYR A 117 -15.31 -7.83 3.31
N LYS A 118 -15.06 -6.97 2.32
CA LYS A 118 -15.67 -7.08 1.00
C LYS A 118 -14.87 -8.03 0.11
N ALA A 119 -15.44 -9.21 -0.15
CA ALA A 119 -14.83 -10.21 -1.02
C ALA A 119 -14.85 -9.78 -2.51
N SER A 120 -14.12 -10.50 -3.35
CA SER A 120 -14.02 -10.19 -4.79
C SER A 120 -15.34 -10.31 -5.54
N ASN A 121 -16.26 -11.13 -5.06
CA ASN A 121 -17.63 -11.27 -5.56
C ASN A 121 -18.58 -10.19 -5.03
N ALA A 122 -18.04 -9.13 -4.39
CA ALA A 122 -18.77 -8.05 -3.74
C ALA A 122 -19.62 -8.42 -2.51
N GLU A 123 -19.58 -9.69 -2.06
CA GLU A 123 -20.20 -10.08 -0.80
C GLU A 123 -19.40 -9.53 0.40
N GLU A 124 -20.11 -8.97 1.37
CA GLU A 124 -19.52 -8.61 2.65
C GLU A 124 -19.55 -9.81 3.59
N THR A 125 -18.43 -10.03 4.27
CA THR A 125 -18.27 -11.14 5.17
C THR A 125 -17.64 -10.68 6.47
N GLN A 126 -18.17 -11.16 7.58
CA GLN A 126 -17.62 -10.91 8.91
C GLN A 126 -16.60 -11.98 9.25
N ARG A 127 -15.48 -11.59 9.86
CA ARG A 127 -14.37 -12.47 10.19
C ARG A 127 -13.80 -12.07 11.56
N THR A 128 -13.34 -13.05 12.32
CA THR A 128 -12.43 -12.84 13.45
C THR A 128 -11.08 -13.43 13.08
N VAL A 129 -10.03 -12.62 13.14
CA VAL A 129 -8.68 -13.02 12.73
C VAL A 129 -7.64 -12.62 13.77
N LEU A 130 -6.58 -13.40 13.89
CA LEU A 130 -5.40 -13.03 14.65
C LEU A 130 -4.38 -12.41 13.68
N PRO A 131 -4.09 -11.10 13.77
CA PRO A 131 -3.12 -10.46 12.89
C PRO A 131 -1.72 -11.02 13.14
N LEU A 132 -0.99 -11.29 12.05
CA LEU A 132 0.37 -11.83 12.11
C LEU A 132 1.38 -10.82 11.57
N GLU A 133 1.07 -10.15 10.46
CA GLU A 133 2.00 -9.25 9.79
C GLU A 133 1.28 -8.32 8.80
N LEU A 134 1.77 -7.09 8.65
CA LEU A 134 1.43 -6.22 7.54
C LEU A 134 2.42 -6.38 6.39
N GLN A 135 1.90 -6.68 5.20
CA GLN A 135 2.68 -6.95 4.01
C GLN A 135 2.30 -5.97 2.89
N TYR A 136 3.29 -5.64 2.05
CA TYR A 136 3.13 -4.68 0.96
C TYR A 136 3.56 -5.30 -0.36
N GLU A 137 2.62 -5.41 -1.30
CA GLU A 137 2.90 -5.95 -2.63
C GLU A 137 2.11 -5.20 -3.69
N ARG A 138 2.80 -4.75 -4.76
CA ARG A 138 2.21 -4.19 -6.00
C ARG A 138 1.18 -3.08 -5.76
N GLY A 139 1.50 -2.11 -4.89
CA GLY A 139 0.62 -0.96 -4.61
C GLY A 139 -0.58 -1.27 -3.71
N HIS A 140 -0.62 -2.46 -3.11
CA HIS A 140 -1.64 -2.86 -2.15
C HIS A 140 -1.01 -3.27 -0.82
N ALA A 141 -1.73 -2.97 0.27
CA ALA A 141 -1.43 -3.47 1.60
C ALA A 141 -2.27 -4.69 1.92
N TYR A 142 -1.66 -5.66 2.60
CA TYR A 142 -2.28 -6.90 3.03
C TYR A 142 -2.03 -7.10 4.52
N LEU A 143 -3.07 -7.47 5.25
CA LEU A 143 -2.94 -8.06 6.57
C LEU A 143 -2.85 -9.57 6.41
N ARG A 144 -1.70 -10.16 6.72
CA ARG A 144 -1.59 -11.61 6.90
C ARG A 144 -2.09 -11.94 8.31
N ALA A 145 -3.07 -12.83 8.40
CA ALA A 145 -3.73 -13.16 9.65
C ALA A 145 -4.25 -14.60 9.66
N TYR A 146 -4.28 -15.21 10.83
CA TYR A 146 -4.94 -16.50 11.02
C TYR A 146 -6.46 -16.30 11.13
N CYS A 147 -7.23 -16.92 10.23
CA CYS A 147 -8.68 -16.77 10.19
C CYS A 147 -9.37 -17.89 10.97
N HIS A 148 -10.00 -17.56 12.10
CA HIS A 148 -10.63 -18.57 12.96
C HIS A 148 -11.79 -19.32 12.30
N MET A 149 -12.53 -18.65 11.41
CA MET A 149 -13.63 -19.29 10.68
C MET A 149 -13.17 -20.29 9.61
N ARG A 150 -11.94 -20.15 9.11
CA ARG A 150 -11.37 -21.02 8.08
C ARG A 150 -10.28 -21.93 8.60
N GLN A 151 -9.84 -21.71 9.84
CA GLN A 151 -8.75 -22.40 10.53
C GLN A 151 -7.46 -22.43 9.70
N ASP A 152 -7.11 -21.29 9.10
CA ASP A 152 -6.00 -21.18 8.16
C ASP A 152 -5.47 -19.74 8.07
N GLU A 153 -4.21 -19.57 7.64
CA GLU A 153 -3.61 -18.26 7.34
C GLU A 153 -4.18 -17.68 6.05
N ARG A 154 -4.57 -16.41 6.09
CA ARG A 154 -5.09 -15.69 4.92
C ARG A 154 -4.56 -14.28 4.84
N HIS A 155 -4.52 -13.77 3.61
CA HIS A 155 -4.09 -12.42 3.28
C HIS A 155 -5.33 -11.57 2.98
N PHE A 156 -5.57 -10.54 3.79
CA PHE A 156 -6.69 -9.62 3.65
C PHE A 156 -6.20 -8.31 3.08
N ARG A 157 -6.64 -7.96 1.87
CA ARG A 157 -6.34 -6.63 1.30
C ARG A 157 -6.96 -5.53 2.16
N LEU A 158 -6.15 -4.57 2.62
CA LEU A 158 -6.63 -3.52 3.52
C LEU A 158 -7.67 -2.61 2.87
N ASP A 159 -7.55 -2.35 1.56
CA ASP A 159 -8.49 -1.53 0.79
C ASP A 159 -9.89 -2.15 0.66
N ARG A 160 -10.06 -3.40 1.09
CA ARG A 160 -11.34 -4.14 1.11
C ARG A 160 -11.91 -4.35 2.51
N ILE A 161 -11.20 -3.88 3.54
CA ILE A 161 -11.71 -3.89 4.91
C ILE A 161 -12.64 -2.69 5.06
N VAL A 162 -13.93 -2.97 5.25
CA VAL A 162 -14.97 -1.97 5.41
C VAL A 162 -15.04 -1.49 6.86
N GLU A 163 -14.73 -2.38 7.79
CA GLU A 163 -14.75 -2.12 9.24
C GLU A 163 -13.68 -2.97 9.91
N LEU A 164 -12.98 -2.39 10.88
CA LEU A 164 -11.93 -3.05 11.64
C LEU A 164 -12.01 -2.61 13.10
N GLU A 165 -12.15 -3.57 13.99
CA GLU A 165 -12.19 -3.32 15.43
C GLU A 165 -11.34 -4.36 16.17
N LEU A 166 -10.82 -3.97 17.34
CA LEU A 166 -10.29 -4.95 18.29
C LEU A 166 -11.44 -5.86 18.74
N SER A 167 -11.23 -7.16 18.61
CA SER A 167 -12.19 -8.15 19.08
C SER A 167 -12.28 -8.08 20.60
N ARG A 168 -13.50 -8.17 21.13
CA ARG A 168 -13.78 -8.18 22.57
C ARG A 168 -13.47 -9.53 23.22
N ASP A 169 -13.13 -10.55 22.43
CA ASP A 169 -12.75 -11.86 22.94
C ASP A 169 -11.33 -11.82 23.52
N ASP A 170 -11.14 -12.47 24.67
CA ASP A 170 -9.85 -12.52 25.38
C ASP A 170 -8.71 -13.03 24.46
N PRO A 171 -7.49 -12.48 24.62
CA PRO A 171 -6.32 -12.95 23.87
C PRO A 171 -6.09 -14.44 24.13
N VAL A 172 -5.83 -15.21 23.07
CA VAL A 172 -5.39 -16.60 23.22
C VAL A 172 -4.02 -16.55 23.89
N PRO A 173 -3.78 -17.31 24.97
CA PRO A 173 -2.45 -17.44 25.54
C PRO A 173 -1.47 -17.85 24.44
N SER A 174 -0.34 -17.16 24.36
CA SER A 174 0.74 -17.60 23.48
C SER A 174 1.32 -18.87 24.12
N ASP A 175 1.22 -20.02 23.45
CA ASP A 175 2.03 -21.20 23.77
C ASP A 175 3.51 -20.94 23.42
#